data_AF-A0A2V5YDJ2-F1
#
_entry.id   AF-A0A2V5YDJ2-F1
#
_cell.length_a   1.000
_cell.length_b   1.000
_cell.length_c   1.000
_cell.angle_alpha   90.00
_cell.angle_beta   90.00
_cell.angle_gamma   90.00
#
_symmetry.space_group_name_H-M   'P 1'
#
loop_
_entity.id
_entity.type
_entity.pdbx_description
1 polymer ?
#
loop_
_entity_poly.entity_id
_entity_poly.type
_entity_poly.pdbx_seq_one_letter_code
_entity_poly.pdbx_strand_id
1 'polypeptide(L)'
;MTQNENPDSIEQMKTKTIGLTLTFCFLGWATCLAADPQMGTWKLNEAKSKMTPGTMKFNTVTFKSTSGNIRATADGADAGGKPIHVEWSGKFDGKDYPVTSDP
;
A
#
# COMPACT_ATOMS: atom_id res chain seq x y z
N MET A 1 2.55 -38.38 38.47
CA MET A 1 1.24 -38.10 39.09
C MET A 1 0.66 -36.95 38.31
N THR A 2 -0.29 -37.25 37.43
CA THR A 2 -0.94 -36.34 36.50
C THR A 2 -1.51 -35.15 37.26
N GLN A 3 -1.01 -33.95 36.96
CA GLN A 3 -1.65 -32.71 37.40
C GLN A 3 -3.05 -32.71 36.78
N ASN A 4 -4.03 -32.93 37.65
CA ASN A 4 -5.43 -32.70 37.41
C ASN A 4 -5.62 -31.21 37.10
N GLU A 5 -5.42 -30.84 35.84
CA GLU A 5 -5.80 -29.51 35.36
C GLU A 5 -7.30 -29.36 35.58
N ASN A 6 -7.67 -28.46 36.49
CA ASN A 6 -9.05 -28.15 36.81
C ASN A 6 -9.73 -27.61 35.54
N PRO A 7 -10.83 -28.21 35.05
CA PRO A 7 -11.53 -27.77 33.85
C PRO A 7 -11.90 -26.29 33.91
N ASP A 8 -12.26 -25.77 35.09
CA ASP A 8 -12.55 -24.35 35.30
C ASP A 8 -11.32 -23.45 35.04
N SER A 9 -10.12 -23.93 35.36
CA SER A 9 -8.88 -23.17 35.13
C SER A 9 -8.50 -23.13 33.65
N ILE A 10 -8.80 -24.19 32.88
CA ILE A 10 -8.58 -24.22 31.42
C ILE A 10 -9.57 -23.30 30.70
N GLU A 11 -10.84 -23.29 31.10
CA GLU A 11 -11.88 -22.40 30.57
C GLU A 11 -11.55 -20.91 30.83
N GLN A 12 -11.09 -20.60 32.05
CA GLN A 12 -10.66 -19.26 32.42
C GLN A 12 -9.40 -18.81 31.66
N MET A 13 -8.43 -19.70 31.46
CA MET A 13 -7.21 -19.40 30.69
C MET A 13 -7.55 -19.13 29.21
N LYS A 14 -8.41 -19.94 28.59
CA LYS A 14 -8.90 -19.72 27.21
C LYS A 14 -9.66 -18.40 27.07
N THR A 15 -10.53 -18.06 28.02
CA THR A 15 -11.28 -16.80 28.00
C THR A 15 -10.36 -15.58 28.12
N LYS A 16 -9.36 -15.64 29.01
CA LYS A 16 -8.35 -14.58 29.15
C LYS A 16 -7.45 -14.45 27.92
N THR A 17 -7.03 -15.57 27.34
CA THR A 17 -6.23 -15.59 26.10
C THR A 17 -7.02 -15.01 24.93
N ILE A 18 -8.29 -15.40 24.75
CA ILE A 18 -9.17 -14.85 23.71
C ILE A 18 -9.37 -13.34 23.90
N GLY A 19 -9.64 -12.89 25.14
CA GLY A 19 -9.77 -11.47 25.44
C GLY A 19 -8.49 -10.66 25.16
N LEU A 20 -7.32 -11.24 25.46
CA LEU A 20 -6.03 -10.62 25.19
C LEU A 20 -5.73 -10.53 23.68
N THR A 21 -6.00 -11.60 22.93
CA THR A 21 -5.82 -11.64 21.47
C THR A 21 -6.76 -10.67 20.76
N LEU A 22 -8.02 -10.61 21.17
CA LEU A 22 -9.00 -9.68 20.56
C LEU A 22 -8.59 -8.23 20.78
N THR A 23 -8.16 -7.88 22.01
CA THR A 23 -7.66 -6.53 22.33
C THR A 23 -6.44 -6.18 21.48
N PHE A 24 -5.47 -7.09 21.32
CA PHE A 24 -4.30 -6.85 20.47
C PHE A 24 -4.68 -6.65 18.99
N CYS A 25 -5.64 -7.41 18.46
CA CYS A 25 -6.15 -7.23 17.10
C CYS A 25 -6.79 -5.85 16.88
N PHE A 26 -7.51 -5.31 17.87
CA PHE A 26 -8.11 -3.97 17.78
C PHE A 26 -7.07 -2.84 17.82
N LEU A 27 -5.97 -2.98 18.57
CA LEU A 27 -4.88 -1.99 18.56
C LEU A 27 -4.12 -1.96 17.22
N GLY A 28 -3.95 -3.11 16.56
CA GLY A 28 -3.29 -3.19 15.25
C GLY A 28 -4.12 -2.62 14.09
N TRP A 29 -5.45 -2.62 14.20
CA TRP A 29 -6.33 -2.09 13.15
C TRP A 29 -6.30 -0.56 13.08
N ALA A 30 -6.25 0.13 14.23
CA ALA A 30 -6.34 1.59 14.28
C ALA A 30 -5.19 2.31 13.54
N THR A 31 -3.99 1.74 13.51
CA THR A 31 -2.82 2.35 12.87
C THR A 31 -2.80 2.18 11.35
N CYS A 32 -3.51 1.17 10.80
CA CYS A 32 -3.52 0.89 9.38
C CYS A 32 -4.49 1.80 8.59
N LEU A 33 -5.52 2.34 9.26
CA LEU A 33 -6.51 3.23 8.65
C LEU A 33 -6.00 4.67 8.42
N ALA A 34 -4.91 5.07 9.08
CA ALA A 34 -4.37 6.44 8.97
C ALA A 34 -3.49 6.65 7.74
N ALA A 35 -2.93 5.58 7.15
CA ALA A 35 -2.09 5.66 5.97
C ALA A 35 -2.94 5.51 4.70
N ASP A 36 -2.86 6.47 3.79
CA ASP A 36 -3.43 6.31 2.45
C ASP A 36 -2.62 5.25 1.70
N PRO A 37 -3.20 4.08 1.38
CA PRO A 37 -2.49 2.97 0.75
C PRO A 37 -2.06 3.27 -0.68
N GLN A 38 -2.42 4.41 -1.26
CA GLN A 38 -1.93 4.85 -2.56
C GLN A 38 -0.64 5.65 -2.46
N MET A 39 -0.36 6.27 -1.30
CA MET A 39 0.81 7.11 -1.11
C MET A 39 2.09 6.27 -0.94
N GLY A 40 3.22 6.84 -1.37
CA GLY A 40 4.53 6.19 -1.30
C GLY A 40 5.09 5.78 -2.66
N THR A 41 6.15 4.98 -2.64
CA THR A 41 6.87 4.56 -3.84
C THR A 41 6.52 3.12 -4.20
N TRP A 42 6.02 2.94 -5.42
CA TRP A 42 5.59 1.69 -6.01
C TRP A 42 6.60 1.27 -7.07
N LYS A 43 6.94 -0.02 -7.07
CA LYS A 43 7.78 -0.63 -8.11
C LYS A 43 6.96 -1.66 -8.87
N LEU A 44 7.07 -1.65 -10.19
CA LEU A 44 6.45 -2.65 -11.05
C LEU A 44 6.99 -4.04 -10.73
N ASN A 45 6.07 -4.98 -10.54
CA ASN A 45 6.38 -6.40 -10.41
C ASN A 45 6.05 -7.12 -11.72
N GLU A 46 7.05 -7.26 -12.60
CA GLU A 46 6.86 -7.88 -13.91
C GLU A 46 6.44 -9.35 -13.82
N ALA A 47 6.81 -10.06 -12.76
CA ALA A 47 6.41 -11.45 -12.57
C ALA A 47 4.91 -11.61 -12.23
N LYS A 48 4.28 -10.55 -11.72
CA LYS A 48 2.85 -10.55 -11.33
C LYS A 48 1.96 -9.71 -12.26
N SER A 49 2.56 -8.88 -13.12
CA SER A 49 1.84 -7.99 -14.03
C SER A 49 1.73 -8.58 -15.43
N LYS A 50 0.56 -8.47 -16.05
CA LYS A 50 0.38 -8.76 -17.47
C LYS A 50 0.60 -7.48 -18.27
N MET A 51 1.67 -7.42 -19.04
CA MET A 51 2.02 -6.27 -19.87
C MET A 51 2.03 -6.66 -21.34
N THR A 52 1.53 -5.77 -22.20
CA THR A 52 1.64 -5.93 -23.66
C THR A 52 3.10 -5.72 -24.07
N PRO A 53 3.74 -6.67 -24.77
CA PRO A 53 5.10 -6.50 -25.26
C PRO A 53 5.24 -5.26 -26.16
N GLY A 54 6.37 -4.56 -26.07
CA GLY A 54 6.63 -3.37 -26.90
C GLY A 54 5.77 -2.16 -26.57
N THR A 55 5.18 -2.11 -25.36
CA THR A 55 4.47 -0.91 -24.87
C THR A 55 5.31 -0.19 -23.81
N MET A 56 5.08 1.11 -23.66
CA MET A 56 5.62 1.91 -22.57
C MET A 56 5.31 1.29 -21.21
N LYS A 57 6.30 1.26 -20.31
CA LYS A 57 6.14 0.79 -18.93
C LYS A 57 6.77 1.74 -17.94
N PHE A 58 6.08 1.96 -16.82
CA PHE A 58 6.65 2.64 -15.66
C PHE A 58 7.19 1.60 -14.68
N ASN A 59 8.48 1.68 -14.40
CA ASN A 59 9.18 0.79 -13.48
C ASN A 59 8.96 1.23 -12.03
N THR A 60 8.85 2.55 -11.81
CA THR A 60 8.65 3.15 -10.49
C THR A 60 7.63 4.27 -10.59
N VAL A 61 6.72 4.35 -9.62
CA VAL A 61 5.79 5.48 -9.46
C VAL A 61 5.81 5.91 -7.99
N THR A 62 6.00 7.19 -7.73
CA THR A 62 5.96 7.76 -6.37
C THR A 62 4.82 8.74 -6.25
N PHE A 63 3.91 8.50 -5.30
CA PHE A 63 2.83 9.40 -4.93
C PHE A 63 3.15 10.11 -3.62
N LYS A 64 3.03 11.44 -3.62
CA LYS A 64 3.20 12.28 -2.43
C LYS A 64 2.01 13.22 -2.27
N SER A 65 1.46 13.28 -1.07
CA SER A 65 0.48 14.30 -0.70
C SER A 65 1.18 15.56 -0.21
N THR A 66 0.88 16.69 -0.84
CA THR A 66 1.33 18.03 -0.45
C THR A 66 0.10 18.91 -0.26
N SER A 67 -0.27 19.19 1.00
CA SER A 67 -1.35 20.13 1.35
C SER A 67 -2.68 19.90 0.59
N GLY A 68 -3.07 18.63 0.41
CA GLY A 68 -4.30 18.25 -0.30
C GLY A 68 -4.20 18.23 -1.83
N ASN A 69 -3.01 18.40 -2.39
CA ASN A 69 -2.67 18.06 -3.77
C ASN A 69 -1.78 16.81 -3.78
N ILE A 70 -1.86 16.01 -4.84
CA ILE A 70 -1.06 14.81 -5.02
C ILE A 70 -0.11 15.05 -6.17
N ARG A 71 1.17 14.89 -5.88
CA ARG A 71 2.21 14.83 -6.90
C ARG A 71 2.57 13.38 -7.16
N ALA A 72 2.53 13.00 -8.42
CA ALA A 72 3.03 11.72 -8.90
C ALA A 72 4.28 11.94 -9.75
N THR A 73 5.27 11.11 -9.52
CA THR A 73 6.50 11.04 -10.33
C THR A 73 6.66 9.61 -10.80
N ALA A 74 6.75 9.39 -12.11
CA ALA A 74 6.83 8.08 -12.71
C ALA A 74 8.05 7.96 -13.63
N ASP A 75 8.85 6.93 -13.41
CA ASP A 75 10.06 6.61 -14.15
C ASP A 75 9.89 5.29 -14.88
N GLY A 76 10.28 5.27 -16.15
CA GLY A 76 9.99 4.14 -17.02
C GLY A 76 10.84 4.08 -18.27
N ALA A 77 10.39 3.24 -19.21
CA ALA A 77 10.92 3.19 -20.55
C ALA A 77 9.77 3.15 -21.56
N ASP A 78 9.98 3.78 -22.72
CA ASP A 78 9.07 3.67 -23.86
C ASP A 78 9.16 2.28 -24.55
N ALA A 79 8.39 2.10 -25.63
CA ALA A 79 8.39 0.88 -26.43
C ALA A 79 9.78 0.49 -26.99
N GLY A 80 10.64 1.48 -27.24
CA GLY A 80 12.00 1.31 -27.75
C GLY A 80 13.05 1.14 -26.65
N GLY A 81 12.64 1.17 -25.37
CA GLY A 81 13.54 1.09 -24.23
C GLY A 81 14.20 2.42 -23.85
N LYS A 82 13.81 3.54 -24.47
CA LYS A 82 14.33 4.87 -24.10
C LYS A 82 13.75 5.28 -22.75
N PRO A 83 14.57 5.79 -21.80
CA PRO A 83 14.07 6.27 -20.52
C PRO A 83 13.02 7.37 -20.71
N ILE A 84 11.97 7.30 -19.90
CA ILE A 84 10.93 8.32 -19.79
C ILE A 84 10.76 8.73 -18.33
N HIS A 85 10.46 10.01 -18.13
CA HIS A 85 10.13 10.59 -16.84
C HIS A 85 8.85 11.40 -16.99
N VAL A 86 7.88 11.15 -16.13
CA VAL A 86 6.58 11.83 -16.17
C VAL A 86 6.25 12.34 -14.77
N GLU A 87 5.93 13.62 -14.66
CA GLU A 87 5.41 14.19 -13.44
C GLU A 87 4.01 14.76 -13.65
N TRP A 88 3.15 14.59 -12.66
CA TRP A 88 1.88 15.31 -12.63
C TRP A 88 1.52 15.70 -11.21
N SER A 89 0.74 16.76 -11.10
CA SER A 89 0.19 17.22 -9.82
C SER A 89 -1.29 17.48 -9.98
N GLY A 90 -2.11 16.94 -9.09
CA GLY A 90 -3.56 17.01 -9.20
C GLY A 90 -4.29 16.73 -7.90
N LYS A 91 -5.61 16.74 -7.96
CA LYS A 91 -6.49 16.40 -6.83
C LYS A 91 -7.47 15.33 -7.29
N PHE A 92 -7.90 14.46 -6.36
CA PHE A 92 -9.06 13.58 -6.60
C PHE A 92 -10.37 14.35 -6.39
N ASP A 93 -10.54 15.46 -7.09
CA ASP A 93 -11.72 16.33 -7.01
C ASP A 93 -12.55 16.32 -8.30
N GLY A 94 -12.22 15.43 -9.23
CA GLY A 94 -12.90 15.26 -10.52
C GLY A 94 -12.54 16.32 -11.56
N LYS A 95 -11.51 17.14 -11.33
CA LYS A 95 -11.00 18.11 -12.31
C LYS A 95 -9.78 17.58 -13.05
N ASP A 96 -9.66 17.97 -14.31
CA ASP A 96 -8.48 17.68 -15.12
C ASP A 96 -7.31 18.59 -14.73
N TYR A 97 -6.13 18.00 -14.59
CA TYR A 97 -4.89 18.71 -14.29
C TYR A 97 -3.84 18.40 -15.38
N PRO A 98 -3.04 19.41 -15.79
CA PRO A 98 -2.01 19.20 -16.80
C PRO A 98 -0.92 18.25 -16.29
N VAL A 99 -0.47 17.36 -17.16
CA VAL A 99 0.72 16.53 -16.94
C VAL A 99 1.93 17.33 -17.37
N THR A 100 2.91 17.45 -16.48
CA THR A 100 4.20 18.09 -16.79
C THR A 100 5.17 17.00 -17.19
N SER A 101 5.38 16.81 -18.48
CA SER A 101 6.52 16.05 -19.00
C SER A 101 7.72 16.97 -19.15
N ASP A 102 8.87 16.61 -18.58
CA ASP A 102 10.15 17.23 -18.95
C ASP A 102 10.51 16.74 -20.38
N PRO A 103 10.79 17.62 -21.36
CA PRO A 103 11.08 17.24 -22.75
C PRO A 103 12.34 16.39 -22.95
#